data_AF-A0A345H8N1-F1
#
_entry.id   AF-A0A345H8N1-F1
#
_cell.length_a   1.000
_cell.length_b   1.000
_cell.length_c   1.000
_cell.angle_alpha   90.00
_cell.angle_beta   90.00
_cell.angle_gamma   90.00
#
_symmetry.space_group_name_H-M   'P 1'
#
loop_
_entity.id
_entity.type
_entity.pdbx_description
1 polymer ?
#
loop_
_entity_poly.entity_id
_entity_poly.type
_entity_poly.pdbx_seq_one_letter_code
_entity_poly.pdbx_strand_id
1 'polypeptide(L)'
;MDVSQKYKKPLLITGGVLAVFILYRVIVGKIDNSGSQYDTTGNGNSAPIDAQAIAETLYNAMKISGTDEQAIKNALQPVNATQFKQIVTAFGQRSYNKTMGNIYEYFGNTLNKYGLKEWLKNELNASEYETLRLKYPTEL
;
A
#
# COMPACT_ATOMS: atom_id res chain seq x y z
N MET A 1 -52.07 -26.16 -13.27
CA MET A 1 -50.60 -26.32 -13.19
C MET A 1 -50.02 -25.22 -14.06
N ASP A 2 -49.56 -24.15 -13.42
CA ASP A 2 -49.09 -22.95 -14.11
C ASP A 2 -47.57 -23.05 -14.29
N VAL A 3 -47.12 -22.91 -15.54
CA VAL A 3 -45.72 -23.05 -15.94
C VAL A 3 -45.32 -21.77 -16.66
N SER A 4 -44.22 -21.21 -16.19
CA SER A 4 -43.28 -20.37 -16.93
C SER A 4 -43.31 -18.85 -16.72
N GLN A 5 -42.42 -18.44 -15.80
CA GLN A 5 -41.32 -17.50 -16.04
C GLN A 5 -41.66 -16.09 -16.59
N LYS A 6 -41.74 -15.12 -15.68
CA LYS A 6 -41.56 -13.70 -15.99
C LYS A 6 -40.23 -13.21 -15.39
N TYR A 7 -39.29 -12.95 -16.30
CA TYR A 7 -37.90 -12.51 -16.08
C TYR A 7 -37.67 -11.58 -14.88
N LYS A 8 -36.79 -12.00 -13.96
CA LYS A 8 -36.11 -11.09 -13.02
C LYS A 8 -34.71 -10.81 -13.57
N LYS A 9 -34.40 -9.53 -13.80
CA LYS A 9 -33.09 -9.05 -14.26
C LYS A 9 -31.99 -9.52 -13.28
N PRO A 10 -30.83 -10.01 -13.74
CA PRO A 10 -29.72 -10.24 -12.83
C PRO A 10 -29.20 -8.90 -12.31
N LEU A 11 -29.30 -8.72 -10.99
CA LEU A 11 -28.64 -7.65 -10.27
C LEU A 11 -27.13 -7.85 -10.47
N LEU A 12 -26.46 -6.90 -11.14
CA LEU A 12 -25.01 -6.87 -11.25
C LEU A 12 -24.44 -6.88 -9.83
N ILE A 13 -23.73 -7.95 -9.47
CA ILE A 13 -23.05 -8.05 -8.17
C ILE A 13 -21.84 -7.11 -8.23
N THR A 14 -22.04 -5.86 -7.82
CA THR A 14 -21.01 -4.89 -7.41
C THR A 14 -20.37 -5.32 -6.08
N GLY A 15 -19.95 -6.59 -6.00
CA GLY A 15 -19.48 -7.27 -4.80
C GLY A 15 -18.07 -7.84 -4.94
N GLY A 16 -17.21 -7.22 -5.77
CA GLY A 16 -15.85 -7.69 -6.00
C GLY A 16 -14.84 -7.30 -4.91
N VAL A 17 -15.07 -6.23 -4.15
CA VAL A 17 -14.07 -5.70 -3.20
C VAL A 17 -14.17 -6.35 -1.81
N LEU A 18 -15.38 -6.65 -1.32
CA LEU A 18 -15.58 -7.20 0.03
C LEU A 18 -15.10 -8.65 0.18
N ALA A 19 -15.25 -9.48 -0.86
CA ALA A 19 -14.79 -10.87 -0.81
C ALA A 19 -13.25 -10.97 -0.80
N VAL A 20 -12.57 -10.07 -1.54
CA VAL A 20 -11.10 -9.96 -1.54
C VAL A 20 -10.58 -9.43 -0.21
N PHE A 21 -11.28 -8.47 0.42
CA PHE A 21 -10.89 -7.93 1.73
C PHE A 21 -10.92 -8.98 2.84
N ILE A 22 -11.93 -9.87 2.84
CA ILE A 22 -12.02 -10.98 3.80
C ILE A 22 -10.94 -12.03 3.53
N LEU A 23 -10.69 -12.42 2.26
CA LEU A 23 -9.57 -13.32 1.95
C LEU A 23 -8.20 -12.71 2.29
N TYR A 24 -7.99 -11.42 2.05
CA TYR A 24 -6.75 -10.71 2.41
C TYR A 24 -6.54 -10.70 3.93
N ARG A 25 -7.57 -10.42 4.74
CA ARG A 25 -7.49 -10.51 6.21
C ARG A 25 -7.17 -11.93 6.69
N VAL A 26 -7.71 -12.96 6.04
CA VAL A 26 -7.49 -14.38 6.40
C VAL A 26 -6.10 -14.86 5.99
N ILE A 27 -5.57 -14.43 4.84
CA ILE A 27 -4.22 -14.80 4.37
C ILE A 27 -3.12 -14.00 5.10
N VAL A 28 -3.36 -12.71 5.41
CA VAL A 28 -2.43 -11.87 6.20
C VAL A 28 -2.51 -12.16 7.70
N GLY A 29 -3.44 -13.01 8.14
CA GLY A 29 -3.64 -13.42 9.54
C GLY A 29 -2.51 -14.26 10.18
N LYS A 30 -1.35 -14.39 9.55
CA LYS A 30 -0.13 -14.96 10.16
C LYS A 30 1.09 -14.14 9.79
N ILE A 31 1.21 -12.97 10.41
CA ILE A 31 2.51 -12.32 10.57
C ILE A 31 3.16 -13.00 11.77
N ASP A 32 3.98 -14.01 11.50
CA ASP A 32 4.83 -14.60 12.53
C ASP A 32 5.88 -13.55 12.92
N ASN A 33 5.80 -13.09 14.17
CA ASN A 33 6.69 -12.09 14.78
C ASN A 33 8.10 -12.68 14.99
N SER A 34 8.83 -12.93 13.91
CA SER A 34 10.20 -13.45 13.99
C SER A 34 11.21 -12.39 13.56
N GLY A 35 11.67 -11.62 14.55
CA GLY A 35 13.05 -11.12 14.63
C GLY A 35 13.41 -9.83 13.90
N SER A 36 13.29 -8.69 14.59
CA SER A 36 14.35 -7.67 14.59
C SER A 36 14.17 -6.67 15.72
N GLN A 37 15.11 -6.63 16.66
CA GLN A 37 15.30 -5.46 17.50
C GLN A 37 16.10 -4.42 16.73
N TYR A 38 15.57 -3.21 16.56
CA TYR A 38 16.36 -2.01 16.31
C TYR A 38 15.75 -0.77 16.98
N ASP A 39 16.54 -0.14 17.83
CA ASP A 39 16.39 1.25 18.29
C ASP A 39 17.19 2.14 17.32
N THR A 40 16.60 3.25 16.82
CA THR A 40 17.36 4.32 16.16
C THR A 40 16.84 5.69 16.65
N THR A 41 17.18 6.04 17.88
CA THR A 41 16.94 7.34 18.53
C THR A 41 16.81 8.54 17.57
N GLY A 42 15.62 9.12 17.51
CA GLY A 42 15.41 10.48 17.01
C GLY A 42 14.40 11.15 17.91
N ASN A 43 14.90 11.57 19.08
CA ASN A 43 14.17 11.96 20.27
C ASN A 43 12.81 12.64 20.04
N GLY A 44 11.75 12.00 20.55
CA GLY A 44 10.41 12.55 20.68
C GLY A 44 9.37 11.45 20.88
N ASN A 45 9.20 10.96 22.13
CA ASN A 45 8.08 10.16 22.67
C ASN A 45 7.05 9.58 21.66
N SER A 46 7.49 8.76 20.73
CA SER A 46 6.63 8.08 19.76
C SER A 46 6.89 6.60 19.91
N ALA A 47 5.83 5.80 20.07
CA ALA A 47 5.96 4.35 20.20
C ALA A 47 6.83 3.80 19.04
N PRO A 48 7.68 2.79 19.31
CA PRO A 48 8.41 2.10 18.25
C PRO A 48 7.44 1.63 17.16
N ILE A 49 7.81 1.79 15.89
CA ILE A 49 7.06 1.28 14.75
C ILE A 49 7.83 0.13 14.10
N ASP A 50 7.09 -0.78 13.46
CA ASP A 50 7.67 -1.73 12.54
C ASP A 50 7.73 -1.11 11.13
N ALA A 51 8.87 -0.50 10.82
CA ALA A 51 9.09 0.17 9.53
C ALA A 51 8.99 -0.80 8.34
N GLN A 52 9.39 -2.07 8.51
CA GLN A 52 9.30 -3.07 7.45
C GLN A 52 7.84 -3.45 7.18
N ALA A 53 7.04 -3.68 8.23
CA ALA A 53 5.63 -3.98 8.07
C ALA A 53 4.86 -2.83 7.39
N ILE A 54 5.17 -1.59 7.73
CA ILE A 54 4.58 -0.41 7.07
C ILE A 54 5.04 -0.33 5.61
N ALA A 55 6.33 -0.54 5.32
CA ALA A 55 6.84 -0.56 3.95
C ALA A 55 6.15 -1.62 3.08
N GLU A 56 5.91 -2.83 3.59
CA GLU A 56 5.16 -3.86 2.88
C GLU A 56 3.69 -3.49 2.69
N THR A 57 3.07 -2.85 3.68
CA THR A 57 1.69 -2.33 3.56
C THR A 57 1.60 -1.32 2.43
N LEU A 58 2.54 -0.36 2.37
CA LEU A 58 2.62 0.63 1.30
C LEU A 58 2.84 -0.01 -0.06
N TYR A 59 3.76 -0.96 -0.17
CA TYR A 59 3.98 -1.70 -1.41
C TYR A 59 2.71 -2.40 -1.87
N ASN A 60 2.02 -3.13 -0.99
CA ASN A 60 0.80 -3.85 -1.34
C ASN A 60 -0.33 -2.91 -1.77
N ALA A 61 -0.41 -1.71 -1.19
CA ALA A 61 -1.39 -0.68 -1.57
C ALA A 61 -1.15 -0.08 -2.97
N MET A 62 0.08 -0.19 -3.50
CA MET A 62 0.49 0.45 -4.76
C MET A 62 0.92 -0.54 -5.86
N LYS A 63 1.13 -1.83 -5.55
CA LYS A 63 1.77 -2.77 -6.48
C LYS A 63 0.85 -3.19 -7.64
N ILE A 64 -0.45 -3.28 -7.43
CA ILE A 64 -1.39 -3.72 -8.48
C ILE A 64 -1.89 -2.49 -9.26
N SER A 65 -2.53 -2.72 -10.41
CA SER A 65 -3.17 -1.62 -11.14
C SER A 65 -4.26 -0.97 -10.28
N GLY A 66 -4.10 0.33 -10.00
CA GLY A 66 -4.93 1.08 -9.06
C GLY A 66 -4.29 1.21 -7.68
N THR A 67 -4.54 2.33 -7.02
CA THR A 67 -3.97 2.67 -5.72
C THR A 67 -5.01 2.52 -4.63
N ASP A 68 -4.65 1.92 -3.49
CA ASP A 68 -5.47 2.02 -2.26
C ASP A 68 -5.00 3.22 -1.43
N GLU A 69 -5.49 4.41 -1.77
CA GLU A 69 -5.07 5.66 -1.10
C GLU A 69 -5.46 5.67 0.38
N GLN A 70 -6.54 4.95 0.74
CA GLN A 70 -6.96 4.84 2.13
C GLN A 70 -5.98 3.97 2.94
N ALA A 71 -5.48 2.87 2.37
CA ALA A 71 -4.43 2.06 3.00
C ALA A 71 -3.13 2.87 3.18
N ILE A 72 -2.74 3.68 2.19
CA ILE A 72 -1.58 4.59 2.31
C ILE A 72 -1.80 5.59 3.45
N LYS A 73 -2.95 6.26 3.49
CA LYS A 73 -3.29 7.23 4.55
C LYS A 73 -3.28 6.58 5.93
N ASN A 74 -3.91 5.43 6.09
CA ASN A 74 -3.97 4.72 7.37
C ASN A 74 -2.58 4.28 7.84
N ALA A 75 -1.74 3.77 6.93
CA ALA A 75 -0.38 3.35 7.23
C ALA A 75 0.51 4.53 7.65
N LEU A 76 0.33 5.70 7.03
CA LEU A 76 1.15 6.89 7.29
C LEU A 76 0.55 7.85 8.34
N GLN A 77 -0.69 7.65 8.78
CA GLN A 77 -1.33 8.51 9.78
C GLN A 77 -0.54 8.59 11.09
N PRO A 78 -0.15 7.48 11.75
CA PRO A 78 0.57 7.54 13.02
C PRO A 78 2.07 7.83 12.86
N VAL A 79 2.57 7.91 11.63
CA VAL A 79 4.00 8.02 11.32
C VAL A 79 4.46 9.48 11.42
N ASN A 80 5.54 9.72 12.16
CA ASN A 80 6.24 11.02 12.19
C ASN A 80 7.38 11.07 11.15
N ALA A 81 8.03 12.24 10.98
CA ALA A 81 9.07 12.42 9.96
C ALA A 81 10.29 11.51 10.13
N THR A 82 10.75 11.30 11.37
CA THR A 82 11.88 10.40 11.66
C THR A 82 11.53 8.95 11.32
N GLN A 83 10.33 8.52 11.70
CA GLN A 83 9.79 7.20 11.40
C GLN A 83 9.58 7.00 9.89
N PHE A 84 9.15 8.04 9.19
CA PHE A 84 9.01 8.00 7.74
C PHE A 84 10.34 7.74 7.04
N LYS A 85 11.44 8.34 7.51
CA LYS A 85 12.78 8.05 7.00
C LYS A 85 13.19 6.57 7.18
N GLN A 86 12.82 5.97 8.32
CA GLN A 86 13.02 4.53 8.53
C GLN A 86 12.22 3.70 7.53
N ILE A 87 10.96 4.06 7.27
CA ILE A 87 10.09 3.40 6.29
C ILE A 87 10.64 3.55 4.87
N VAL A 88 11.11 4.73 4.47
CA VAL A 88 11.75 4.96 3.15
C VAL A 88 12.96 4.04 2.99
N THR A 89 13.78 3.91 4.03
CA THR A 89 14.94 3.01 4.05
C THR A 89 14.50 1.54 3.95
N ALA A 90 13.51 1.12 4.73
CA ALA A 90 12.98 -0.25 4.74
C ALA A 90 12.26 -0.63 3.43
N PHE A 91 11.61 0.33 2.77
CA PHE A 91 10.94 0.12 1.49
C PHE A 91 11.95 -0.21 0.38
N GLY A 92 13.12 0.46 0.39
CA GLY A 92 14.19 0.24 -0.57
C GLY A 92 13.80 0.64 -1.99
N GLN A 93 14.39 -0.05 -2.98
CA GLN A 93 14.04 0.13 -4.39
C GLN A 93 13.25 -1.07 -4.90
N ARG A 94 12.05 -0.82 -5.44
CA ARG A 94 11.15 -1.87 -5.94
C ARG A 94 10.81 -1.62 -7.42
N SER A 95 10.65 -2.71 -8.17
CA SER A 95 10.27 -2.67 -9.59
C SER A 95 8.90 -2.03 -9.75
N TYR A 96 8.79 -1.03 -10.63
CA TYR A 96 7.56 -0.27 -10.81
C TYR A 96 7.41 0.26 -12.23
N ASN A 97 6.22 0.10 -12.81
CA ASN A 97 5.85 0.73 -14.07
C ASN A 97 4.94 1.92 -13.78
N LYS A 98 5.38 3.13 -14.15
CA LYS A 98 4.63 4.38 -13.92
C LYS A 98 3.28 4.43 -14.66
N THR A 99 3.10 3.61 -15.69
CA THR A 99 1.89 3.60 -16.52
C THR A 99 0.94 2.46 -16.14
N MET A 100 1.43 1.37 -15.56
CA MET A 100 0.65 0.14 -15.33
C MET A 100 0.76 -0.42 -13.91
N GLY A 101 1.49 0.23 -12.99
CA GLY A 101 1.81 -0.32 -11.67
C GLY A 101 2.88 -1.41 -11.71
N ASN A 102 2.93 -2.32 -10.74
CA ASN A 102 3.88 -3.43 -10.77
C ASN A 102 3.35 -4.63 -11.57
N ILE A 103 3.51 -4.60 -12.90
CA ILE A 103 3.15 -5.71 -13.80
C ILE A 103 4.23 -6.81 -13.91
N TYR A 104 5.18 -6.87 -12.96
CA TYR A 104 6.34 -7.77 -13.02
C TYR A 104 5.97 -9.25 -13.14
N GLU A 105 4.80 -9.66 -12.64
CA GLU A 105 4.32 -11.04 -12.76
C GLU A 105 3.88 -11.42 -14.18
N TYR A 106 3.61 -10.46 -15.06
CA TYR A 106 3.01 -10.74 -16.39
C TYR A 106 3.94 -10.45 -17.58
N PHE A 107 4.86 -9.48 -17.46
CA PHE A 107 5.81 -9.13 -18.52
C PHE A 107 7.23 -9.17 -17.97
N GLY A 108 7.97 -10.22 -18.34
CA GLY A 108 9.31 -10.47 -17.85
C GLY A 108 10.26 -9.26 -17.92
N ASN A 109 10.95 -9.05 -16.79
CA ASN A 109 12.31 -8.52 -16.64
C ASN A 109 12.71 -7.30 -17.50
N THR A 110 12.27 -6.09 -17.15
CA THR A 110 13.04 -4.82 -17.29
C THR A 110 12.33 -3.61 -16.68
N LEU A 111 11.61 -3.77 -15.56
CA LEU A 111 11.05 -2.58 -14.89
C LEU A 111 12.15 -1.85 -14.12
N ASN A 112 12.24 -0.54 -14.35
CA ASN A 112 13.06 0.36 -13.54
C ASN A 112 12.66 0.24 -12.07
N LYS A 113 13.65 0.28 -11.19
CA LYS A 113 13.41 0.25 -9.74
C LYS A 113 13.33 1.67 -9.21
N TYR A 114 12.31 1.93 -8.42
CA TYR A 114 12.06 3.23 -7.82
C TYR A 114 11.89 3.09 -6.31
N GLY A 115 12.28 4.13 -5.58
CA GLY A 115 12.06 4.22 -4.14
C GLY A 115 10.69 4.77 -3.78
N LEU A 116 10.35 4.74 -2.49
CA LEU A 116 9.03 5.09 -1.97
C LEU A 116 8.53 6.48 -2.44
N LYS A 117 9.41 7.48 -2.51
CA LYS A 117 9.07 8.82 -3.00
C LYS A 117 8.47 8.80 -4.41
N GLU A 118 9.13 8.10 -5.33
CA GLU A 118 8.69 8.02 -6.71
C GLU A 118 7.42 7.18 -6.83
N TRP A 119 7.27 6.11 -6.04
CA TRP A 119 6.00 5.37 -5.96
C TRP A 119 4.85 6.27 -5.53
N LEU A 120 4.95 6.94 -4.38
CA LEU A 120 3.90 7.82 -3.86
C LEU A 120 3.56 8.96 -4.82
N LYS A 121 4.55 9.50 -5.56
CA LYS A 121 4.33 10.56 -6.53
C LYS A 121 3.50 10.12 -7.75
N ASN A 122 3.62 8.87 -8.16
CA ASN A 122 2.88 8.34 -9.32
C ASN A 122 1.52 7.75 -8.91
N GLU A 123 1.38 7.33 -7.65
CA GLU A 123 0.17 6.68 -7.13
C GLU A 123 -0.83 7.69 -6.53
N LEU A 124 -0.35 8.78 -5.93
CA LEU A 124 -1.21 9.79 -5.33
C LEU A 124 -1.48 10.95 -6.29
N ASN A 125 -2.65 11.60 -6.14
CA ASN A 125 -2.87 12.86 -6.85
C ASN A 125 -2.01 13.99 -6.26
N ALA A 126 -1.89 15.09 -7.01
CA ALA A 126 -0.99 16.20 -6.66
C ALA A 126 -1.25 16.78 -5.26
N SER A 127 -2.52 16.89 -4.84
CA SER A 127 -2.89 17.44 -3.53
C SER A 127 -2.52 16.49 -2.37
N GLU A 128 -2.74 15.19 -2.56
CA GLU A 128 -2.39 14.16 -1.58
C GLU A 128 -0.88 14.02 -1.42
N TYR A 129 -0.16 14.02 -2.54
CA TYR A 129 1.30 14.00 -2.52
C TYR A 129 1.86 15.25 -1.84
N GLU A 130 1.31 16.43 -2.12
CA GLU A 130 1.74 17.68 -1.46
C GLU A 130 1.47 17.64 0.04
N THR A 131 0.34 17.08 0.47
CA THR A 131 0.04 16.88 1.89
C THR A 131 1.11 16.02 2.58
N LEU A 132 1.55 14.93 1.93
CA LEU A 132 2.64 14.11 2.44
C LEU A 132 3.98 14.84 2.41
N ARG A 133 4.26 15.62 1.35
CA ARG A 133 5.49 16.42 1.24
C ARG A 133 5.61 17.46 2.34
N LEU A 134 4.50 18.10 2.72
CA LEU A 134 4.46 19.03 3.85
C LEU A 134 4.69 18.32 5.19
N LYS A 135 4.20 17.09 5.35
CA LYS A 135 4.42 16.28 6.55
C LYS A 135 5.85 15.71 6.64
N TYR A 136 6.45 15.37 5.49
CA TYR A 136 7.75 14.70 5.38
C TYR A 136 8.72 15.42 4.41
N PRO A 137 9.09 16.69 4.69
CA PRO A 137 9.77 17.56 3.73
C PRO A 137 11.19 17.14 3.37
N THR A 138 11.83 16.26 4.15
CA THR A 138 13.20 15.79 3.85
C THR A 138 13.24 14.59 2.91
N GLU A 139 12.17 13.79 2.88
CA GLU A 139 12.14 12.51 2.18
C GLU A 139 11.30 12.54 0.89
N LEU A 140 10.41 13.53 0.72
CA LEU A 140 9.47 13.66 -0.40
C LEU A 140 9.69 14.93 -1.22
#